data_AF-A0A817FEJ3-F1
#
_entry.id   AF-A0A817FEJ3-F1
#
_cell.length_a   1.000
_cell.length_b   1.000
_cell.length_c   1.000
_cell.angle_alpha   90.00
_cell.angle_beta   90.00
_cell.angle_gamma   90.00
#
_symmetry.space_group_name_H-M   'P 1'
#
loop_
_entity.id
_entity.type
_entity.pdbx_description
1 polymer ?
#
loop_
_entity_poly.entity_id
_entity_poly.type
_entity_poly.pdbx_seq_one_letter_code
_entity_poly.pdbx_strand_id
1 'polypeptide(L)'
;MVYVLHEKYVCHIVHQARAILKTLPNYNRIDLSTLHHIYIIGDLHGQLADLLHIFNANGLPAIDNPYIFNGDFVDRGRNSVEVILLLMIALILYPSSVFLNRGNHEDIMVAAQYGFQDEVNRKYRTCKTPLLDLFKDIFSWLPLYSSVHTGKSKLIIIHGGISDCINLEKINSLQRNRCKKRH
;
A
#
# COMPACT_ATOMS: atom_id res chain seq x y z
N MET A 1 -1.61 -28.41 -3.88
CA MET A 1 -0.82 -27.77 -2.82
C MET A 1 -0.67 -26.31 -3.22
N VAL A 2 -1.17 -25.36 -2.42
CA VAL A 2 -0.92 -23.93 -2.70
C VAL A 2 0.40 -23.59 -2.03
N TYR A 3 1.42 -23.24 -2.79
CA TYR A 3 2.70 -22.80 -2.24
C TYR A 3 2.53 -21.38 -1.70
N VAL A 4 2.71 -21.23 -0.39
CA VAL A 4 2.65 -19.93 0.29
C VAL A 4 4.04 -19.61 0.85
N LEU A 5 4.41 -18.33 0.84
CA LEU A 5 5.67 -17.88 1.42
C LEU A 5 5.67 -18.17 2.92
N HIS A 6 6.72 -18.81 3.43
CA HIS A 6 6.80 -19.21 4.85
C HIS A 6 6.68 -17.99 5.79
N GLU A 7 5.95 -18.14 6.90
CA GLU A 7 5.60 -17.06 7.85
C GLU A 7 6.80 -16.21 8.27
N LYS A 8 7.95 -16.83 8.51
CA LYS A 8 9.20 -16.13 8.87
C LYS A 8 9.59 -15.06 7.85
N TYR A 9 9.46 -15.33 6.56
CA TYR A 9 9.79 -14.37 5.51
C TYR A 9 8.71 -13.30 5.37
N VAL A 10 7.43 -13.68 5.53
CA VAL A 10 6.32 -12.72 5.60
C VAL A 10 6.57 -11.70 6.70
N CYS A 11 6.88 -12.15 7.92
CA CYS A 11 7.20 -11.27 9.04
C CYS A 11 8.40 -10.37 8.74
N HIS A 12 9.45 -10.93 8.12
CA HIS A 12 10.64 -10.17 7.78
C HIS A 12 10.35 -9.04 6.78
N ILE A 13 9.62 -9.34 5.70
CA ILE A 13 9.19 -8.35 4.70
C ILE A 13 8.34 -7.27 5.36
N VAL A 14 7.32 -7.65 6.13
CA VAL A 14 6.41 -6.69 6.75
C VAL A 14 7.15 -5.81 7.76
N HIS A 15 8.07 -6.35 8.55
CA HIS A 15 8.87 -5.54 9.49
C HIS A 15 9.79 -4.54 8.79
N GLN A 16 10.43 -4.92 7.68
CA GLN A 16 11.26 -4.00 6.90
C GLN A 16 10.43 -2.89 6.25
N ALA A 17 9.34 -3.25 5.57
CA ALA A 17 8.44 -2.26 4.96
C ALA A 17 7.85 -1.33 6.02
N ARG A 18 7.49 -1.85 7.20
CA ARG A 18 7.03 -1.04 8.33
C ARG A 18 8.08 -0.03 8.79
N ALA A 19 9.34 -0.44 8.89
CA ALA A 19 10.42 0.46 9.30
C ALA A 19 10.53 1.67 8.37
N ILE A 20 10.37 1.46 7.05
CA ILE A 20 10.32 2.53 6.04
C ILE A 20 9.05 3.37 6.22
N LEU A 21 7.86 2.76 6.22
CA LEU A 21 6.59 3.51 6.26
C LEU A 21 6.45 4.37 7.53
N LYS A 22 7.06 3.99 8.65
CA LYS A 22 7.05 4.77 9.90
C LYS A 22 7.84 6.07 9.83
N THR A 23 8.85 6.16 8.96
CA THR A 23 9.64 7.39 8.81
C THR A 23 8.97 8.39 7.88
N LEU A 24 8.02 7.93 7.06
CA LEU A 24 7.31 8.79 6.11
C LEU A 24 6.33 9.74 6.82
N PRO A 25 6.11 10.96 6.28
CA PRO A 25 5.01 11.81 6.69
C PRO A 25 3.68 11.24 6.19
N ASN A 26 2.57 11.94 6.44
CA ASN A 26 1.24 11.46 6.02
C ASN A 26 1.03 11.38 4.51
N TYR A 27 2.00 11.80 3.70
CA TYR A 27 1.91 11.78 2.25
C TYR A 27 3.27 11.57 1.60
N ASN A 28 3.25 10.99 0.41
CA ASN A 28 4.45 10.87 -0.40
C ASN A 28 4.72 12.19 -1.12
N ARG A 29 5.98 12.62 -1.15
CA ARG A 29 6.46 13.77 -1.93
C ARG A 29 7.22 13.27 -3.13
N ILE A 30 6.76 13.65 -4.31
CA ILE A 30 7.32 13.17 -5.57
C ILE A 30 7.59 14.40 -6.43
N ASP A 31 8.82 14.52 -6.91
CA ASP A 31 9.24 15.56 -7.81
C ASP A 31 9.54 14.94 -9.18
N LEU A 32 8.74 15.32 -10.19
CA LEU A 32 8.91 14.86 -11.57
C LEU A 32 9.71 15.83 -12.41
N SER A 33 10.28 16.89 -11.85
CA SER A 33 11.08 17.85 -12.63
C SER A 33 12.28 17.20 -13.34
N THR A 34 12.78 16.08 -12.81
CA THR A 34 13.90 15.31 -13.36
C THR A 34 13.49 13.98 -13.99
N LEU A 35 12.19 13.67 -14.04
CA LEU A 35 11.64 12.39 -14.51
C LEU A 35 10.73 12.60 -15.71
N HIS A 36 10.74 11.64 -16.64
CA HIS A 36 9.89 11.72 -17.84
C HIS A 36 8.45 11.28 -17.60
N HIS A 37 8.23 10.33 -16.69
CA HIS A 37 6.91 9.77 -16.39
C HIS A 37 6.82 9.22 -14.97
N ILE A 38 5.58 8.87 -14.58
CA ILE A 38 5.27 8.06 -13.40
C ILE A 38 4.02 7.24 -13.71
N TYR A 39 3.99 5.98 -13.28
CA TYR A 39 2.80 5.15 -13.39
C TYR A 39 1.93 5.28 -12.14
N ILE A 40 0.65 5.57 -12.32
CA ILE A 40 -0.33 5.63 -11.24
C ILE A 40 -1.26 4.43 -11.42
N ILE A 41 -1.20 3.50 -10.48
CA ILE A 41 -2.00 2.28 -10.46
C ILE A 41 -3.11 2.46 -9.43
N GLY A 42 -4.36 2.23 -9.86
CA GLY A 42 -5.52 2.22 -8.99
C GLY A 42 -5.67 0.89 -8.24
N ASP A 43 -6.91 0.53 -7.98
CA ASP A 43 -7.28 -0.63 -7.17
C ASP A 43 -6.76 -1.93 -7.77
N LEU A 44 -6.19 -2.79 -6.92
CA LEU A 44 -5.69 -4.11 -7.32
C LEU A 44 -6.54 -5.24 -6.76
N HIS A 45 -7.15 -5.06 -5.59
CA HIS A 45 -8.10 -6.01 -4.99
C HIS A 45 -7.65 -7.48 -5.07
N GLY A 46 -6.40 -7.76 -4.70
CA GLY A 46 -5.86 -9.12 -4.73
C GLY A 46 -5.78 -9.78 -6.11
N GLN A 47 -5.77 -9.01 -7.20
CA GLN A 47 -5.60 -9.48 -8.58
C GLN A 47 -4.11 -9.55 -8.95
N LEU A 48 -3.42 -10.60 -8.47
CA LEU A 48 -1.98 -10.78 -8.70
C LEU A 48 -1.60 -10.84 -10.18
N ALA A 49 -2.43 -11.47 -11.02
CA ALA A 49 -2.15 -11.57 -12.46
C ALA A 49 -2.06 -10.19 -13.13
N ASP A 50 -2.90 -9.25 -12.72
CA ASP A 50 -2.91 -7.90 -13.27
C ASP A 50 -1.69 -7.10 -12.79
N LEU A 51 -1.30 -7.25 -11.51
CA LEU A 51 -0.07 -6.64 -11.01
C LEU A 51 1.17 -7.14 -11.77
N LEU A 52 1.25 -8.45 -12.02
CA LEU A 52 2.34 -9.03 -12.81
C LEU A 52 2.29 -8.57 -14.27
N HIS A 53 1.10 -8.43 -14.84
CA HIS A 53 0.92 -7.90 -16.18
C HIS A 53 1.38 -6.44 -16.29
N ILE A 54 1.04 -5.59 -15.31
CA ILE A 54 1.50 -4.20 -15.24
C ILE A 54 3.03 -4.15 -15.24
N PHE A 55 3.69 -4.94 -14.39
CA PHE A 55 5.15 -4.98 -14.35
C PHE A 55 5.78 -5.53 -15.62
N ASN A 56 5.14 -6.50 -16.28
CA ASN A 56 5.63 -7.02 -17.55
C ASN A 56 5.47 -6.01 -18.70
N ALA A 57 4.37 -5.24 -18.72
CA ALA A 57 4.08 -4.27 -19.76
C ALA A 57 4.90 -2.98 -19.61
N ASN A 58 5.06 -2.49 -18.37
CA ASN A 58 5.61 -1.17 -18.08
C ASN A 58 7.02 -1.23 -17.46
N GLY A 59 7.56 -2.44 -17.27
CA GLY A 59 8.84 -2.68 -16.59
C GLY A 59 8.73 -2.63 -15.07
N LEU A 60 9.72 -3.22 -14.39
CA LEU A 60 9.80 -3.18 -12.93
C LEU A 60 10.10 -1.75 -12.43
N PRO A 61 9.79 -1.44 -11.17
CA PRO A 61 10.16 -0.16 -10.58
C PRO A 61 11.68 0.08 -10.63
N ALA A 62 12.06 1.30 -10.96
CA ALA A 62 13.45 1.76 -11.03
C ALA A 62 13.51 3.27 -10.78
N ILE A 63 14.71 3.84 -10.65
CA ILE A 63 14.89 5.29 -10.44
C ILE A 63 14.23 6.10 -11.55
N ASP A 64 14.35 5.65 -12.79
CA ASP A 64 13.77 6.21 -14.01
C ASP A 64 12.37 5.65 -14.33
N ASN A 65 11.84 4.76 -13.49
CA ASN A 65 10.54 4.12 -13.68
C ASN A 65 9.70 4.05 -12.38
N PRO A 66 9.23 5.19 -11.86
CA PRO A 66 8.50 5.23 -10.60
C PRO A 66 7.02 4.83 -10.72
N TYR A 67 6.47 4.35 -9.60
CA TYR A 67 5.09 3.87 -9.45
C TYR A 67 4.43 4.44 -8.20
N ILE A 68 3.18 4.86 -8.35
CA ILE A 68 2.25 5.15 -7.26
C ILE A 68 1.16 4.09 -7.28
N PHE A 69 1.00 3.33 -6.20
CA PHE A 69 -0.13 2.43 -6.00
C PHE A 69 -1.13 3.10 -5.07
N ASN A 70 -2.32 3.41 -5.59
CA ASN A 70 -3.27 4.32 -4.97
C ASN A 70 -4.34 3.59 -4.13
N GLY A 71 -3.91 2.72 -3.21
CA GLY A 71 -4.79 2.01 -2.28
C GLY A 71 -5.53 0.81 -2.88
N ASP A 72 -6.31 0.14 -2.03
CA ASP A 72 -7.16 -1.00 -2.37
C ASP A 72 -6.38 -2.16 -3.00
N PHE A 73 -5.35 -2.57 -2.28
CA PHE A 73 -4.47 -3.68 -2.64
C PHE A 73 -5.11 -5.03 -2.33
N VAL A 74 -5.91 -5.08 -1.27
CA VAL A 74 -6.47 -6.30 -0.68
C VAL A 74 -7.99 -6.39 -0.86
N ASP A 75 -8.56 -7.51 -0.39
CA ASP A 75 -9.95 -7.91 -0.52
C ASP A 75 -10.43 -8.19 -1.95
N ARG A 76 -11.64 -8.78 -2.08
CA ARG A 76 -12.33 -9.21 -3.32
C ARG A 76 -11.63 -10.33 -4.11
N GLY A 77 -10.33 -10.19 -4.39
CA GLY A 77 -9.52 -11.19 -5.07
C GLY A 77 -9.09 -12.34 -4.17
N ARG A 78 -8.35 -13.29 -4.75
CA ARG A 78 -7.88 -14.51 -4.06
C ARG A 78 -6.41 -14.46 -3.65
N ASN A 79 -5.71 -13.41 -4.08
CA ASN A 79 -4.28 -13.26 -3.97
C ASN A 79 -3.86 -11.95 -3.30
N SER A 80 -4.66 -11.46 -2.35
CA SER A 80 -4.38 -10.22 -1.63
C SER A 80 -3.08 -10.31 -0.84
N VAL A 81 -2.75 -11.46 -0.25
CA VAL A 81 -1.47 -11.65 0.46
C VAL A 81 -0.28 -11.55 -0.50
N GLU A 82 -0.36 -12.16 -1.69
CA GLU A 82 0.76 -12.07 -2.64
C GLU A 82 0.92 -10.64 -3.19
N VAL A 83 -0.20 -9.97 -3.51
CA VAL A 83 -0.19 -8.58 -3.98
C VAL A 83 0.48 -7.68 -2.95
N ILE A 84 0.02 -7.70 -1.69
CA ILE A 84 0.57 -6.80 -0.68
C ILE A 84 2.05 -7.09 -0.37
N LEU A 85 2.45 -8.36 -0.34
CA LEU A 85 3.85 -8.73 -0.13
C LEU A 85 4.74 -8.28 -1.28
N LEU A 86 4.27 -8.40 -2.53
CA LEU A 86 5.01 -7.94 -3.70
C LEU A 86 5.19 -6.42 -3.69
N LEU A 87 4.14 -5.66 -3.33
CA LEU A 87 4.22 -4.21 -3.17
C LEU A 87 5.18 -3.79 -2.04
N MET A 88 5.18 -4.51 -0.91
CA MET A 88 6.11 -4.27 0.19
C MET A 88 7.56 -4.56 -0.21
N ILE A 89 7.81 -5.65 -0.95
CA ILE A 89 9.13 -5.96 -1.49
C ILE A 89 9.58 -4.85 -2.45
N ALA A 90 8.70 -4.41 -3.35
CA ALA A 90 9.00 -3.32 -4.28
C ALA A 90 9.32 -2.01 -3.54
N LEU A 91 8.59 -1.69 -2.47
CA LEU A 91 8.90 -0.55 -1.60
C LEU A 91 10.27 -0.68 -0.93
N ILE A 92 10.63 -1.87 -0.44
CA ILE A 92 11.92 -2.12 0.22
C ILE A 92 13.08 -1.97 -0.77
N LEU A 93 12.92 -2.52 -1.98
CA LEU A 93 13.96 -2.48 -3.02
C LEU A 93 14.10 -1.10 -3.66
N TYR A 94 12.99 -0.37 -3.81
CA TYR A 94 12.92 0.89 -4.54
C TYR A 94 12.19 1.99 -3.73
N PRO A 95 12.68 2.34 -2.53
CA PRO A 95 11.97 3.26 -1.62
C PRO A 95 11.83 4.69 -2.16
N SER A 96 12.63 5.06 -3.17
CA SER A 96 12.55 6.35 -3.86
C SER A 96 11.70 6.32 -5.13
N SER A 97 11.21 5.15 -5.54
CA SER A 97 10.46 4.97 -6.79
C SER A 97 9.13 4.25 -6.62
N VAL A 98 8.86 3.65 -5.46
CA VAL A 98 7.59 2.98 -5.16
C VAL A 98 6.89 3.69 -4.03
N PHE A 99 5.70 4.23 -4.33
CA PHE A 99 4.90 4.99 -3.39
C PHE A 99 3.57 4.28 -3.18
N LEU A 100 3.24 4.00 -1.92
CA LEU A 100 1.97 3.35 -1.56
C LEU A 100 1.09 4.38 -0.84
N ASN A 101 -0.15 4.53 -1.31
CA ASN A 101 -1.19 5.25 -0.58
C ASN A 101 -2.14 4.24 0.09
N ARG A 102 -2.78 4.64 1.18
CA ARG A 102 -3.82 3.87 1.85
C ARG A 102 -5.16 3.99 1.09
N GLY A 103 -5.80 2.87 0.78
CA GLY A 103 -7.19 2.79 0.35
C GLY A 103 -8.15 2.49 1.50
N ASN A 104 -9.45 2.42 1.24
CA ASN A 104 -10.43 2.10 2.29
C ASN A 104 -10.41 0.62 2.68
N HIS A 105 -9.96 -0.26 1.80
CA HIS A 105 -9.80 -1.69 2.11
C HIS A 105 -8.59 -2.00 3.01
N GLU A 106 -7.66 -1.05 3.17
CA GLU A 106 -6.58 -1.11 4.16
C GLU A 106 -6.99 -0.56 5.55
N ASP A 107 -8.29 -0.40 5.82
CA ASP A 107 -8.82 -0.17 7.17
C ASP A 107 -9.31 -1.48 7.82
N ILE A 108 -9.01 -1.64 9.11
CA ILE A 108 -9.31 -2.81 9.94
C ILE A 108 -10.79 -3.22 9.87
N MET A 109 -11.70 -2.25 9.77
CA MET A 109 -13.14 -2.55 9.74
C MET A 109 -13.58 -3.14 8.39
N VAL A 110 -12.88 -2.79 7.30
CA VAL A 110 -13.23 -3.22 5.94
C VAL A 110 -12.58 -4.57 5.64
N ALA A 111 -11.28 -4.75 5.94
CA ALA A 111 -10.56 -6.00 5.70
C ALA A 111 -11.15 -7.23 6.44
N ALA A 112 -11.86 -7.01 7.56
CA ALA A 112 -12.57 -8.07 8.29
C ALA A 112 -13.87 -8.53 7.60
N GLN A 113 -14.44 -7.71 6.72
CA GLN A 113 -15.74 -7.96 6.07
C GLN A 113 -15.60 -8.49 4.63
N TYR A 114 -14.47 -8.28 3.96
CA TYR A 114 -14.34 -8.48 2.51
C TYR A 114 -13.27 -9.49 2.04
N GLY A 115 -12.79 -10.34 2.95
CA GLY A 115 -12.12 -11.61 2.59
C GLY A 115 -10.62 -11.70 2.85
N PHE A 116 -9.91 -10.59 3.09
CA PHE A 116 -8.48 -10.64 3.38
C PHE A 116 -8.15 -11.41 4.66
N GLN A 117 -8.94 -11.20 5.73
CA GLN A 117 -8.79 -11.95 6.97
C GLN A 117 -8.94 -13.47 6.74
N ASP A 118 -9.94 -13.88 5.96
CA ASP A 118 -10.17 -15.29 5.63
C ASP A 118 -9.05 -15.85 4.77
N GLU A 119 -8.51 -15.06 3.84
CA GLU A 119 -7.35 -15.44 3.03
C GLU A 119 -6.12 -15.70 3.90
N VAL A 120 -5.79 -14.78 4.82
CA VAL A 120 -4.66 -14.94 5.76
C VAL A 120 -4.86 -16.19 6.61
N ASN A 121 -6.04 -16.36 7.22
CA ASN A 121 -6.35 -17.52 8.06
C ASN A 121 -6.27 -18.84 7.30
N ARG A 122 -6.71 -18.86 6.04
CA ARG A 122 -6.65 -20.04 5.18
C ARG A 122 -5.22 -20.38 4.77
N LYS A 123 -4.42 -19.39 4.38
CA LYS A 123 -3.03 -19.58 3.91
C LYS A 123 -2.05 -19.89 5.05
N TYR A 124 -2.32 -19.34 6.23
CA TYR A 124 -1.42 -19.39 7.39
C TYR A 124 -2.07 -20.05 8.60
N ARG A 125 -2.96 -21.03 8.39
CA ARG A 125 -3.76 -21.67 9.45
C ARG A 125 -2.91 -22.26 10.59
N THR A 126 -1.74 -22.80 10.26
CA THR A 126 -0.85 -23.47 11.22
C THR A 126 0.20 -22.53 11.81
N CYS A 127 0.14 -21.25 11.46
CA CYS A 127 1.12 -20.26 11.87
C CYS A 127 0.92 -19.85 13.32
N LYS A 128 2.02 -19.68 14.04
CA LYS A 128 2.00 -19.24 15.45
C LYS A 128 2.05 -17.72 15.56
N THR A 129 2.47 -17.03 14.50
CA THR A 129 2.55 -15.58 14.47
C THR A 129 1.19 -14.97 14.11
N PRO A 130 0.74 -13.91 14.82
CA PRO A 130 -0.49 -13.19 14.49
C PRO A 130 -0.30 -12.30 13.25
N LEU A 131 -0.19 -12.93 12.07
CA LEU A 131 0.06 -12.22 10.81
C LEU A 131 -1.01 -11.19 10.47
N LEU A 132 -2.27 -11.46 10.83
CA LEU A 132 -3.36 -10.51 10.61
C LEU A 132 -3.12 -9.20 11.37
N ASP A 133 -2.69 -9.27 12.63
CA ASP A 133 -2.41 -8.07 13.43
C ASP A 133 -1.18 -7.33 12.91
N LEU A 134 -0.21 -8.07 12.38
CA LEU A 134 0.95 -7.49 11.72
C LEU A 134 0.55 -6.73 10.43
N PHE A 135 -0.35 -7.29 9.61
CA PHE A 135 -0.90 -6.59 8.44
C PHE A 135 -1.71 -5.36 8.82
N LYS A 136 -2.56 -5.45 9.86
CA LYS A 136 -3.31 -4.30 10.39
C LYS A 136 -2.38 -3.18 10.86
N ASP A 137 -1.33 -3.53 11.59
CA ASP A 137 -0.34 -2.55 12.06
C ASP A 137 0.41 -1.89 10.90
N ILE A 138 0.79 -2.60 9.82
CA ILE A 138 1.48 -1.94 8.69
C ILE A 138 0.54 -1.11 7.82
N PHE A 139 -0.71 -1.53 7.59
CA PHE A 139 -1.71 -0.71 6.89
C PHE A 139 -1.90 0.64 7.58
N SER A 140 -1.95 0.59 8.92
CA SER A 140 -1.47 1.56 9.92
C SER A 140 -0.58 2.74 9.53
N TRP A 141 0.43 2.45 8.72
CA TRP A 141 1.53 3.36 8.45
C TRP A 141 1.55 3.86 7.00
N LEU A 142 0.70 3.32 6.12
CA LEU A 142 0.57 3.77 4.74
C LEU A 142 0.25 5.28 4.68
N PRO A 143 0.99 6.05 3.88
CA PRO A 143 0.64 7.43 3.52
C PRO A 143 -0.80 7.56 3.02
N LEU A 144 -1.43 8.70 3.25
CA LEU A 144 -2.84 8.94 2.93
C LEU A 144 -3.05 9.49 1.52
N TYR A 145 -2.02 10.12 0.94
CA TYR A 145 -2.03 10.63 -0.43
C TYR A 145 -0.61 10.78 -0.96
N SER A 146 -0.49 11.06 -2.25
CA SER A 146 0.76 11.43 -2.91
C SER A 146 0.64 12.83 -3.51
N SER A 147 1.68 13.64 -3.32
CA SER A 147 1.82 14.98 -3.86
C SER A 147 2.92 14.99 -4.91
N VAL A 148 2.53 15.19 -6.17
CA VAL A 148 3.43 15.15 -7.32
C VAL A 148 3.65 16.56 -7.85
N HIS A 149 4.90 17.02 -7.87
CA HIS A 149 5.29 18.30 -8.44
C HIS A 149 5.76 18.08 -9.89
N THR A 150 5.12 18.73 -10.87
CA THR A 150 5.42 18.56 -12.32
C THR A 150 6.33 19.65 -12.89
N GLY A 151 6.88 20.50 -12.01
CA GLY A 151 7.63 21.72 -12.35
C GLY A 151 6.72 22.93 -12.62
N LYS A 152 5.49 22.71 -13.09
CA LYS A 152 4.50 23.77 -13.37
C LYS A 152 3.32 23.76 -12.41
N SER A 153 2.93 22.58 -11.95
CA SER A 153 1.76 22.40 -11.10
C SER A 153 1.99 21.30 -10.06
N LYS A 154 1.10 21.26 -9.07
CA LYS A 154 1.08 20.23 -8.05
C LYS A 154 -0.16 19.37 -8.27
N LEU A 155 0.03 18.07 -8.46
CA LEU A 155 -1.03 17.08 -8.54
C LEU A 155 -1.16 16.37 -7.19
N ILE A 156 -2.40 16.15 -6.76
CA ILE A 156 -2.72 15.39 -5.55
C ILE A 156 -3.39 14.10 -5.97
N ILE A 157 -2.83 12.98 -5.54
CA ILE A 157 -3.34 11.65 -5.80
C ILE A 157 -3.79 11.07 -4.48
N ILE A 158 -5.09 10.86 -4.33
CA ILE A 158 -5.74 10.29 -3.16
C ILE A 158 -6.63 9.13 -3.65
N HIS A 159 -6.79 8.09 -2.84
CA HIS A 159 -7.59 6.93 -3.23
C HIS A 159 -9.07 7.28 -3.41
N GLY A 160 -9.69 7.88 -2.38
CA GLY A 160 -11.06 8.39 -2.45
C GLY A 160 -11.10 9.80 -3.02
N GLY A 161 -11.29 10.79 -2.12
CA GLY A 161 -11.39 12.19 -2.51
C GLY A 161 -11.28 13.13 -1.33
N ILE A 162 -11.32 14.43 -1.63
CA ILE A 162 -11.34 15.49 -0.63
C ILE A 162 -12.80 15.90 -0.41
N SER A 163 -13.26 15.89 0.84
CA SER A 163 -14.59 16.39 1.24
C SER A 163 -14.48 17.86 1.63
N ASP A 164 -15.56 18.63 1.47
CA ASP A 164 -15.64 20.06 1.84
C ASP A 164 -15.19 20.36 3.28
N CYS A 165 -15.23 19.37 4.18
CA CYS A 165 -14.83 19.49 5.57
C CYS A 165 -13.38 19.07 5.90
N ILE A 166 -12.60 18.67 4.89
CA ILE A 166 -11.21 18.19 5.03
C ILE A 166 -10.34 18.90 4.01
N ASN A 167 -9.31 19.62 4.46
CA ASN A 167 -8.25 20.14 3.61
C ASN A 167 -6.92 19.37 3.84
N LEU A 168 -5.93 19.60 2.98
CA LEU A 168 -4.64 18.90 3.09
C LEU A 168 -3.91 19.17 4.41
N GLU A 169 -4.08 20.35 5.01
CA GLU A 169 -3.50 20.69 6.32
C GLU A 169 -4.05 19.81 7.43
N LYS A 170 -5.37 19.60 7.42
CA LYS A 170 -6.05 18.69 8.34
C LYS A 170 -5.56 17.25 8.15
N ILE A 171 -5.37 16.80 6.90
CA ILE A 171 -4.79 15.48 6.62
C ILE A 171 -3.36 15.38 7.17
N ASN A 172 -2.54 16.43 7.00
CA ASN A 172 -1.15 16.46 7.45
C ASN A 172 -1.01 16.44 8.98
N SER A 173 -2.01 16.88 9.73
CA SER A 173 -2.02 16.85 11.20
C SER A 173 -2.59 15.55 11.81
N LEU A 174 -3.11 14.64 10.99
CA LEU A 174 -3.63 13.35 11.49
C LEU A 174 -2.52 12.46 12.04
N GLN A 175 -2.79 11.79 13.15
CA GLN A 175 -1.99 10.62 13.57
C GLN A 175 -2.49 9.39 12.82
N ARG A 176 -1.95 9.16 11.61
CA ARG A 176 -2.47 8.14 10.66
C ARG A 176 -2.42 6.69 11.17
N ASN A 177 -1.61 6.45 12.20
CA ASN A 177 -1.44 5.16 12.88
C ASN A 177 -2.49 4.89 13.98
N ARG A 178 -3.50 5.76 14.12
CA ARG A 178 -4.61 5.55 15.06
C ARG A 178 -5.92 5.46 14.29
N CYS A 179 -6.59 4.31 14.35
CA CYS A 179 -8.02 4.25 14.04
C CYS A 179 -8.77 5.02 15.15
N LYS A 180 -9.44 6.12 14.79
CA LYS A 180 -10.44 6.69 15.71
C LYS A 180 -11.55 5.65 15.86
N LYS A 181 -11.82 5.22 17.09
CA LYS A 181 -13.09 4.55 17.40
C LYS A 181 -14.19 5.53 16.96
N ARG A 182 -14.99 5.14 15.97
CA ARG A 182 -16.26 5.84 15.71
C ARG A 182 -17.10 5.63 16.96
N HIS A 183 -17.45 6.71 17.65
CA HIS A 183 -18.46 6.72 18.70
C HIS A 183 -19.84 6.46 18.09
#